data_AF-A0A7R9CXF2-F1
#
_entry.id   AF-A0A7R9CXF2-F1
#
_cell.length_a   1.000
_cell.length_b   1.000
_cell.length_c   1.000
_cell.angle_alpha   90.00
_cell.angle_beta   90.00
_cell.angle_gamma   90.00
#
_symmetry.space_group_name_H-M   'P 1'
#
loop_
_entity.id
_entity.type
_entity.pdbx_description
1 polymer ?
#
loop_
_entity_poly.entity_id
_entity_poly.type
_entity_poly.pdbx_seq_one_letter_code
_entity_poly.pdbx_strand_id
1 'polypeptide(L)'
;MEACNAVEREVDKVLSKFSTISEHADRVLRYITNYIEALKKEYDDGPSDHELTATQILILKQSINKVRSTVQKLTTDHRDLHSTVSKVGKAIDRNFVSDFASTSREDVFSTPEQVQLLNQEAGLKVEDEGKEPFSELNQILDCLKLRDLGPALQWACAHRESLEAQNSSLEFKLHRLQFIDHIQRGPAGQGEAINYARTHFQQFVNRHEKDFITVLVVELQSLMGMFLYLPHGISSSPYSHLLDPNMWVEIYDVFTRDACSLLGLSVDSPLSV
;
A
#
# COMPACT_ATOMS: atom_id res chain seq x y z
N MET A 1 16.54 0.63 18.86
CA MET A 1 17.23 0.02 20.02
C MET A 1 16.25 -0.55 21.04
N GLU A 2 15.22 0.18 21.48
CA GLU A 2 14.23 -0.34 22.44
C GLU A 2 13.51 -1.63 22.00
N ALA A 3 13.12 -1.71 20.72
CA ALA A 3 12.52 -2.90 20.12
C ALA A 3 13.41 -4.16 20.29
N CYS A 4 14.70 -4.04 19.99
CA CYS A 4 15.67 -5.13 20.17
C CYS A 4 15.82 -5.51 21.65
N ASN A 5 15.94 -4.50 22.53
CA ASN A 5 16.09 -4.71 23.97
C ASN A 5 14.84 -5.39 24.58
N ALA A 6 13.65 -5.13 24.05
CA ALA A 6 12.42 -5.78 24.50
C ALA A 6 12.39 -7.27 24.16
N VAL A 7 12.86 -7.64 22.96
CA VAL A 7 12.98 -9.05 22.54
C VAL A 7 14.09 -9.75 23.34
N GLU A 8 15.25 -9.10 23.50
CA GLU A 8 16.39 -9.63 24.26
C GLU A 8 15.97 -10.03 25.70
N ARG A 9 15.22 -9.17 26.40
CA ARG A 9 14.71 -9.48 27.75
C ARG A 9 13.84 -10.74 27.82
N GLU A 10 13.04 -11.02 26.78
CA GLU A 10 12.22 -12.25 26.76
C GLU A 10 13.07 -13.47 26.40
N VAL A 11 14.07 -13.31 25.52
CA VAL A 11 15.05 -14.37 25.19
C VAL A 11 15.84 -14.78 26.44
N ASP A 12 16.33 -13.81 27.22
CA ASP A 12 17.07 -14.08 28.46
C ASP A 12 16.25 -14.91 29.46
N LYS A 13 14.95 -14.60 29.58
CA LYS A 13 14.03 -15.38 30.43
C LYS A 13 13.89 -16.82 29.95
N VAL A 14 13.81 -17.04 28.63
CA VAL A 14 13.77 -18.39 28.06
C VAL A 14 15.07 -19.14 28.36
N LEU A 15 16.22 -18.51 28.12
CA LEU A 15 17.54 -19.13 28.34
C LEU A 15 17.76 -19.49 29.80
N SER A 16 17.43 -18.59 30.74
CA SER A 16 17.53 -18.83 32.18
C SER A 16 16.65 -20.00 32.64
N LYS A 17 15.39 -20.02 32.18
CA LYS A 17 14.44 -21.09 32.52
C LYS A 17 14.87 -22.44 31.94
N PHE A 18 15.32 -22.43 30.68
CA PHE A 18 15.83 -23.64 30.01
C PHE A 18 17.04 -24.21 30.72
N SER A 19 18.03 -23.37 31.06
CA SER A 19 19.22 -23.78 31.81
C SER A 19 18.84 -24.43 33.15
N THR A 20 17.92 -23.81 33.90
CA THR A 20 17.46 -24.36 35.19
C THR A 20 16.82 -25.74 35.04
N ILE A 21 15.93 -25.90 34.04
CA ILE A 21 15.26 -27.18 33.77
C ILE A 21 16.27 -28.23 33.30
N SER A 22 17.19 -27.86 32.42
CA SER A 22 18.23 -28.76 31.90
C SER A 22 19.16 -29.26 33.00
N GLU A 23 19.64 -28.37 33.87
CA GLU A 23 20.48 -28.74 35.03
C GLU A 23 19.72 -29.61 36.03
N HIS A 24 18.43 -29.36 36.23
CA HIS A 24 17.60 -30.25 37.05
C HIS A 24 17.49 -31.63 36.40
N ALA A 25 17.09 -31.69 35.13
CA ALA A 25 16.94 -32.92 34.36
C ALA A 25 18.19 -33.79 34.39
N ASP A 26 19.35 -33.21 34.07
CA ASP A 26 20.64 -33.91 34.09
C ASP A 26 20.95 -34.50 35.46
N ARG A 27 20.72 -33.74 36.54
CA ARG A 27 20.97 -34.22 37.90
C ARG A 27 20.06 -35.40 38.26
N VAL A 28 18.76 -35.29 38.01
CA VAL A 28 17.82 -36.35 38.44
C VAL A 28 17.96 -37.60 37.57
N LEU A 29 18.18 -37.42 36.26
CA LEU A 29 18.40 -38.55 35.35
C LEU A 29 19.71 -39.27 35.69
N ARG A 30 20.80 -38.54 35.91
CA ARG A 30 22.09 -39.15 36.31
C ARG A 30 21.97 -39.90 37.65
N TYR A 31 21.26 -39.33 38.63
CA TYR A 31 21.00 -40.02 39.89
C TYR A 31 20.25 -41.35 39.68
N ILE A 32 19.18 -41.33 38.87
CA ILE A 32 18.37 -42.52 38.60
C ILE A 32 19.15 -43.57 37.81
N THR A 33 19.92 -43.15 36.80
CA THR A 33 20.79 -44.04 36.02
C THR A 33 21.80 -44.73 36.93
N ASN A 34 22.56 -43.97 37.73
CA ASN A 34 23.56 -44.53 38.64
C ASN A 34 22.93 -45.48 39.67
N TYR A 35 21.73 -45.16 40.16
CA TYR A 35 21.01 -46.01 41.12
C TYR A 35 20.57 -47.34 40.48
N ILE A 36 20.06 -47.31 39.25
CA ILE A 36 19.67 -48.52 38.51
C ILE A 36 20.89 -49.35 38.15
N GLU A 37 21.99 -48.73 37.73
CA GLU A 37 23.24 -49.42 37.43
C GLU A 37 23.83 -50.12 38.66
N ALA A 38 23.77 -49.46 39.82
CA ALA A 38 24.20 -50.07 41.09
C ALA A 38 23.34 -51.29 41.45
N LEU A 39 22.01 -51.18 41.34
CA LEU A 39 21.10 -52.30 41.57
C LEU A 39 21.34 -53.46 40.59
N LYS A 40 21.55 -53.14 39.31
CA LYS A 40 21.87 -54.14 38.29
C LYS A 40 23.14 -54.88 38.65
N LYS A 41 24.21 -54.16 39.00
CA LYS A 41 25.49 -54.76 39.38
C LYS A 41 25.35 -55.67 40.60
N GLU A 42 24.61 -55.24 41.62
CA GLU A 42 24.36 -56.05 42.82
C GLU A 42 23.66 -57.38 42.49
N TYR A 43 22.77 -57.39 41.50
CA TYR A 43 22.07 -58.61 41.06
C TYR A 43 22.91 -59.47 40.10
N ASP A 44 23.75 -58.85 39.26
CA ASP A 44 24.66 -59.56 38.35
C ASP A 44 25.83 -60.24 39.11
N ASP A 45 26.26 -59.69 40.26
CA ASP A 45 27.32 -60.25 41.13
C ASP A 45 26.83 -61.46 41.98
N GLY A 46 25.55 -61.85 41.85
CA GLY A 46 24.95 -62.97 42.56
C GLY A 46 25.24 -64.36 41.94
N PRO A 47 24.94 -65.47 42.65
CA PRO A 47 25.01 -66.82 42.08
C PRO A 47 24.14 -66.97 40.82
N SER A 48 24.55 -67.81 39.87
CA SER A 48 23.86 -68.01 38.59
C SER A 48 22.40 -68.51 38.69
N ASP A 49 22.00 -68.98 39.88
CA ASP A 49 20.67 -69.52 40.20
C ASP A 49 19.96 -68.67 41.30
N HIS A 50 20.37 -67.41 41.45
CA HIS A 50 19.80 -66.50 42.47
C HIS A 50 18.38 -66.06 42.11
N GLU A 51 17.40 -66.53 42.87
CA GLU A 51 16.04 -66.01 42.82
C GLU A 51 15.92 -64.68 43.61
N LEU A 52 15.29 -63.68 43.00
CA LEU A 52 15.06 -62.39 43.64
C LEU A 52 14.21 -62.55 44.91
N THR A 53 14.74 -62.05 46.03
CA THR A 53 14.01 -62.03 47.31
C THR A 53 12.82 -61.06 47.25
N ALA A 54 11.82 -61.25 48.12
CA ALA A 54 10.67 -60.34 48.22
C ALA A 54 11.08 -58.88 48.44
N THR A 55 12.17 -58.65 49.19
CA THR A 55 12.74 -57.31 49.42
C THR A 55 13.35 -56.73 48.14
N GLN A 56 14.11 -57.51 47.38
CA GLN A 56 14.69 -57.07 46.10
C GLN A 56 13.60 -56.73 45.07
N ILE A 57 12.53 -57.53 45.02
CA ILE A 57 11.35 -57.26 44.18
C ILE A 57 10.68 -55.94 44.60
N LEU A 58 10.56 -55.67 45.90
CA LEU A 58 9.99 -54.41 46.41
C LEU A 58 10.85 -53.21 46.01
N ILE A 59 12.17 -53.31 46.16
CA ILE A 59 13.12 -52.26 45.77
C ILE A 59 13.01 -51.98 44.26
N LEU A 60 13.03 -53.00 43.41
CA LEU A 60 12.83 -52.87 41.96
C LEU A 60 11.52 -52.16 41.60
N LYS A 61 10.40 -52.53 42.25
CA LYS A 61 9.11 -51.86 42.05
C LYS A 61 9.15 -50.39 42.45
N GLN A 62 9.80 -50.05 43.56
CA GLN A 62 9.98 -48.67 43.99
C GLN A 62 10.86 -47.87 43.01
N SER A 63 11.95 -48.47 42.52
CA SER A 63 12.83 -47.87 41.50
C SER A 63 12.07 -47.54 40.22
N ILE A 64 11.26 -48.48 39.70
CA ILE A 64 10.43 -48.27 38.50
C ILE A 64 9.44 -47.11 38.71
N ASN A 65 8.79 -47.05 39.87
CA ASN A 65 7.87 -45.96 40.19
C ASN A 65 8.60 -44.60 40.32
N LYS A 66 9.81 -44.60 40.87
CA LYS A 66 10.65 -43.40 40.97
C LYS A 66 11.07 -42.90 39.58
N VAL A 67 11.46 -43.80 38.68
CA VAL A 67 11.75 -43.47 37.27
C VAL A 67 10.52 -42.84 36.62
N ARG A 68 9.36 -43.51 36.70
CA ARG A 68 8.11 -43.05 36.08
C ARG A 68 7.73 -41.64 36.55
N SER A 69 7.71 -41.42 37.87
CA SER A 69 7.35 -40.11 38.45
C SER A 69 8.33 -39.00 38.05
N THR A 70 9.62 -39.32 37.94
CA THR A 70 10.64 -38.35 37.52
C THR A 70 10.48 -37.97 36.07
N VAL A 71 10.30 -38.94 35.17
CA VAL A 71 10.08 -38.69 33.74
C VAL A 71 8.80 -37.85 33.53
N GLN A 72 7.71 -38.17 34.24
CA GLN A 72 6.46 -37.40 34.18
C GLN A 72 6.65 -35.94 34.60
N LYS A 73 7.45 -35.70 35.65
CA LYS A 73 7.78 -34.35 36.10
C LYS A 73 8.58 -33.59 35.04
N LEU A 74 9.61 -34.22 34.47
CA LEU A 74 10.42 -33.61 33.40
C LEU A 74 9.59 -33.27 32.16
N THR A 75 8.61 -34.12 31.79
CA THR A 75 7.66 -33.79 30.70
C THR A 75 6.82 -32.56 31.02
N THR A 76 6.41 -32.40 32.28
CA THR A 76 5.61 -31.24 32.73
C THR A 76 6.46 -29.97 32.69
N ASP A 77 7.68 -30.03 33.22
CA ASP A 77 8.63 -28.91 33.22
C ASP A 77 8.99 -28.48 31.78
N HIS A 78 9.22 -29.43 30.87
CA HIS A 78 9.45 -29.15 29.45
C HIS A 78 8.25 -28.44 28.80
N ARG A 79 7.02 -28.90 29.09
CA ARG A 79 5.81 -28.27 28.54
C ARG A 79 5.65 -26.81 28.99
N ASP A 80 6.03 -26.50 30.22
CA ASP A 80 5.98 -25.14 30.76
C ASP A 80 6.99 -24.17 30.09
N LEU A 81 7.95 -24.69 29.32
CA LEU A 81 8.85 -23.87 28.51
C LEU A 81 8.11 -23.22 27.32
N HIS A 82 7.14 -23.91 26.69
CA HIS A 82 6.42 -23.41 25.52
C HIS A 82 5.73 -22.06 25.78
N SER A 83 5.19 -21.88 26.99
CA SER A 83 4.56 -20.63 27.39
C SER A 83 5.54 -19.45 27.39
N THR A 84 6.81 -19.71 27.71
CA THR A 84 7.87 -18.69 27.79
C THR A 84 8.40 -18.38 26.39
N VAL A 85 8.60 -19.40 25.54
CA VAL A 85 8.98 -19.23 24.13
C VAL A 85 7.92 -18.43 23.36
N SER A 86 6.63 -18.68 23.61
CA SER A 86 5.54 -17.92 22.96
C SER A 86 5.59 -16.42 23.26
N LYS A 87 6.10 -16.01 24.43
CA LYS A 87 6.26 -14.59 24.78
C LYS A 87 7.31 -13.90 23.91
N VAL A 88 8.37 -14.60 23.52
CA VAL A 88 9.38 -14.08 22.57
C VAL A 88 8.73 -13.78 21.22
N GLY A 89 7.95 -14.71 20.67
CA GLY A 89 7.22 -14.49 19.42
C GLY A 89 6.31 -13.26 19.48
N LYS A 90 5.51 -13.15 20.55
CA LYS A 90 4.66 -11.97 20.77
C LYS A 90 5.44 -10.66 20.93
N ALA A 91 6.64 -10.71 21.49
CA ALA A 91 7.49 -9.53 21.62
C ALA A 91 8.05 -9.09 20.25
N ILE A 92 8.42 -10.05 19.38
CA ILE A 92 8.83 -9.77 18.01
C ILE A 92 7.68 -9.10 17.25
N ASP A 93 6.50 -9.73 17.23
CA ASP A 93 5.33 -9.24 16.49
C ASP A 93 4.93 -7.81 16.89
N ARG A 94 5.07 -7.48 18.18
CA ARG A 94 4.72 -6.15 18.71
C ARG A 94 5.74 -5.07 18.38
N ASN A 95 7.03 -5.42 18.30
CA ASN A 95 8.11 -4.43 18.17
C ASN A 95 8.62 -4.28 16.74
N PHE A 96 8.35 -5.26 15.88
CA PHE A 96 8.78 -5.29 14.48
C PHE A 96 7.55 -5.34 13.56
N VAL A 97 6.69 -4.33 13.69
CA VAL A 97 5.60 -4.11 12.76
C VAL A 97 6.19 -3.63 11.44
N SER A 98 5.87 -4.30 10.33
CA SER A 98 6.19 -3.87 8.98
C SER A 98 5.30 -2.68 8.59
N ASP A 99 5.48 -1.54 9.24
CA ASP A 99 4.74 -0.32 8.93
C ASP A 99 5.39 0.39 7.73
N PHE A 100 5.01 -0.07 6.53
CA PHE A 100 5.35 0.57 5.27
C PHE A 100 4.57 1.87 5.03
N ALA A 101 3.60 2.24 5.88
CA ALA A 101 2.85 3.48 5.69
C ALA A 101 3.77 4.70 5.76
N SER A 102 4.84 4.64 6.56
CA SER A 102 5.86 5.69 6.64
C SER A 102 6.56 5.98 5.30
N THR A 103 6.73 4.98 4.44
CA THR A 103 7.28 5.14 3.07
C THR A 103 6.24 5.56 2.02
N SER A 104 4.95 5.41 2.32
CA SER A 104 3.84 5.74 1.41
C SER A 104 3.15 7.06 1.75
N ARG A 105 3.65 7.78 2.75
CA ARG A 105 3.10 9.06 3.17
C ARG A 105 3.42 10.12 2.12
N GLU A 106 2.41 10.49 1.34
CA GLU A 106 2.50 11.57 0.33
C GLU A 106 2.93 12.91 0.94
N ASP A 107 2.73 13.10 2.26
CA ASP A 107 3.05 14.34 2.97
C ASP A 107 4.53 14.50 3.37
N VAL A 108 5.36 13.46 3.21
CA VAL A 108 6.78 13.45 3.66
C VAL A 108 7.65 14.44 2.89
N PHE A 109 7.26 14.80 1.67
CA PHE A 109 7.99 15.74 0.81
C PHE A 109 7.16 16.97 0.44
N SER A 110 6.09 17.27 1.18
CA SER A 110 5.20 18.37 0.81
C SER A 110 5.67 19.74 1.28
N THR A 111 6.65 19.82 2.20
CA THR A 111 7.16 21.11 2.67
C THR A 111 8.35 21.61 1.84
N PRO A 112 8.49 22.94 1.65
CA PRO A 112 9.63 23.51 0.92
C PRO A 112 10.99 23.08 1.48
N GLU A 113 11.08 22.96 2.81
CA GLU A 113 12.29 22.54 3.53
C GLU A 113 12.68 21.09 3.21
N GLN A 114 11.69 20.19 3.14
CA GLN A 114 11.91 18.78 2.79
C GLN A 114 12.30 18.61 1.33
N VAL A 115 11.67 19.34 0.42
CA VAL A 115 12.03 19.35 -1.00
C VAL A 115 13.46 19.87 -1.20
N GLN A 116 13.82 20.93 -0.47
CA GLN A 116 15.17 21.50 -0.53
C GLN A 116 16.23 20.53 0.00
N LEU A 117 15.95 19.85 1.11
CA LEU A 117 16.83 18.81 1.66
C LEU A 117 16.98 17.63 0.69
N LEU A 118 15.89 17.18 0.07
CA LEU A 118 15.92 16.11 -0.93
C LEU A 118 16.77 16.48 -2.13
N ASN A 119 16.62 17.71 -2.65
CA ASN A 119 17.45 18.21 -3.74
C ASN A 119 18.94 18.27 -3.35
N GLN A 120 19.24 18.68 -2.12
CA GLN A 120 20.62 18.72 -1.61
C GLN A 120 21.24 17.32 -1.53
N GLU A 121 20.52 16.35 -0.96
CA GLU A 121 20.98 14.95 -0.86
C GLU A 121 21.12 14.28 -2.24
N ALA A 122 20.23 14.60 -3.17
CA ALA A 122 20.32 14.13 -4.56
C ALA A 122 21.41 14.84 -5.38
N GLY A 123 22.08 15.85 -4.82
CA GLY A 123 23.08 16.66 -5.52
C GLY A 123 22.50 17.54 -6.64
N LEU A 124 21.18 17.77 -6.63
CA LEU A 124 20.47 18.58 -7.61
C LEU A 124 20.55 20.06 -7.21
N LYS A 125 21.30 20.84 -7.98
CA LYS A 125 21.25 22.31 -7.91
C LYS A 125 20.11 22.77 -8.80
N VAL A 126 18.95 23.05 -8.20
CA VAL A 126 17.81 23.57 -8.95
C VAL A 126 18.05 25.05 -9.22
N GLU A 127 18.53 25.37 -10.42
CA GLU A 127 18.62 26.74 -10.92
C GLU A 127 17.19 27.31 -11.09
N ASP A 128 16.94 28.53 -10.61
CA ASP A 128 15.60 29.13 -10.59
C ASP A 128 15.05 29.44 -11.98
N GLU A 129 15.90 29.54 -13.00
CA GLU A 129 15.56 30.00 -14.36
C GLU A 129 14.73 29.01 -15.21
N GLY A 130 14.26 27.90 -14.64
CA GLY A 130 13.41 26.92 -15.32
C GLY A 130 12.12 26.56 -14.60
N LYS A 131 11.82 27.13 -13.43
CA LYS A 131 10.69 26.69 -12.58
C LYS A 131 9.33 27.23 -12.99
N GLU A 132 9.28 28.40 -13.62
CA GLU A 132 8.02 29.12 -13.84
C GLU A 132 7.00 28.31 -14.68
N PRO A 133 7.38 27.66 -15.79
CA PRO A 133 6.43 26.87 -16.56
C PRO A 133 5.89 25.67 -15.77
N PHE A 134 6.75 24.98 -15.00
CA PHE A 134 6.31 23.85 -14.17
C PHE A 134 5.46 24.29 -12.98
N SER A 135 5.69 25.48 -12.42
CA SER A 135 4.88 26.02 -11.34
C SER A 135 3.46 26.31 -11.82
N GLU A 136 3.31 26.94 -13.00
CA GLU A 136 2.01 27.18 -13.61
C GLU A 136 1.29 25.85 -13.93
N LEU A 137 1.98 24.90 -14.57
CA LEU A 137 1.39 23.60 -14.93
C LEU A 137 0.96 22.81 -13.69
N ASN A 138 1.78 22.75 -12.65
CA ASN A 138 1.43 22.05 -11.41
C ASN A 138 0.24 22.70 -10.72
N GLN A 139 0.17 24.04 -10.70
CA GLN A 139 -0.99 24.74 -10.17
C GLN A 139 -2.28 24.37 -10.95
N ILE A 140 -2.20 24.29 -12.28
CA ILE A 140 -3.34 23.87 -13.10
C ILE A 140 -3.73 22.41 -12.81
N LEU A 141 -2.76 21.51 -12.68
CA LEU A 141 -3.00 20.10 -12.34
C LEU A 141 -3.68 19.95 -10.98
N ASP A 142 -3.27 20.74 -9.98
CA ASP A 142 -3.91 20.74 -8.67
C ASP A 142 -5.33 21.30 -8.71
N CYS A 143 -5.60 22.32 -9.54
CA CYS A 143 -6.96 22.81 -9.79
C CYS A 143 -7.82 21.73 -10.46
N LEU A 144 -7.28 20.98 -11.44
CA LEU A 144 -7.98 19.87 -12.08
C LEU A 144 -8.33 18.75 -11.08
N LYS A 145 -7.45 18.43 -10.12
CA LYS A 145 -7.76 17.48 -9.02
C LYS A 145 -8.93 17.96 -8.16
N LEU A 146 -9.05 19.28 -7.96
CA LEU A 146 -10.15 19.93 -7.25
C LEU A 146 -11.40 20.17 -8.12
N ARG A 147 -11.41 19.67 -9.36
CA ARG A 147 -12.46 19.86 -10.37
C ARG A 147 -12.69 21.32 -10.79
N ASP A 148 -11.68 22.16 -10.64
CA ASP A 148 -11.68 23.51 -11.19
C ASP A 148 -11.07 23.50 -12.60
N LEU A 149 -11.92 23.69 -13.61
CA LEU A 149 -11.53 23.74 -15.02
C LEU A 149 -11.01 25.12 -15.46
N GLY A 150 -11.22 26.17 -14.66
CA GLY A 150 -10.95 27.55 -15.03
C GLY A 150 -9.50 27.77 -15.50
N PRO A 151 -8.50 27.41 -14.68
CA PRO A 151 -7.09 27.56 -15.04
C PRO A 151 -6.71 26.75 -16.28
N ALA A 152 -7.17 25.51 -16.40
CA ALA A 152 -6.89 24.65 -17.54
C ALA A 152 -7.48 25.19 -18.85
N LEU A 153 -8.72 25.73 -18.80
CA LEU A 153 -9.38 26.35 -19.95
C LEU A 153 -8.65 27.61 -20.41
N GLN A 154 -8.23 28.47 -19.47
CA GLN A 154 -7.48 29.68 -19.80
C GLN A 154 -6.15 29.34 -20.46
N TRP A 155 -5.42 28.37 -19.90
CA TRP A 155 -4.17 27.89 -20.45
C TRP A 155 -4.35 27.30 -21.85
N ALA A 156 -5.36 26.45 -22.05
CA ALA A 156 -5.64 25.84 -23.36
C ALA A 156 -6.01 26.88 -24.42
N CYS A 157 -6.77 27.93 -24.04
CA CYS A 157 -7.08 29.04 -24.94
C CYS A 157 -5.83 29.85 -25.31
N ALA A 158 -4.95 30.11 -24.35
CA ALA A 158 -3.72 30.87 -24.58
C ALA A 158 -2.73 30.12 -25.49
N HIS A 159 -2.72 28.78 -25.42
CA HIS A 159 -1.84 27.90 -26.20
C HIS A 159 -2.53 27.24 -27.40
N ARG A 160 -3.70 27.74 -27.82
CA ARG A 160 -4.56 27.11 -28.82
C ARG A 160 -3.83 26.78 -30.12
N GLU A 161 -3.11 27.74 -30.70
CA GLU A 161 -2.41 27.54 -31.98
C GLU A 161 -1.38 26.41 -31.89
N SER A 162 -0.66 26.32 -30.76
CA SER A 162 0.33 25.28 -30.54
C SER A 162 -0.30 23.91 -30.27
N LEU A 163 -1.42 23.87 -29.54
CA LEU A 163 -2.21 22.65 -29.32
C LEU A 163 -2.81 22.14 -30.63
N GLU A 164 -3.28 23.04 -31.50
CA GLU A 164 -3.78 22.70 -32.83
C GLU A 164 -2.67 22.14 -33.72
N ALA A 165 -1.47 22.72 -33.69
CA ALA A 165 -0.31 22.18 -34.42
C ALA A 165 0.08 20.75 -33.96
N GLN A 166 -0.26 20.37 -32.73
CA GLN A 166 -0.06 19.03 -32.18
C GLN A 166 -1.28 18.11 -32.33
N ASN A 167 -2.34 18.54 -33.03
CA ASN A 167 -3.62 17.83 -33.15
C ASN A 167 -4.23 17.46 -31.78
N SER A 168 -4.03 18.30 -30.77
CA SER A 168 -4.59 18.09 -29.44
C SER A 168 -6.11 18.29 -29.43
N SER A 169 -6.78 17.39 -28.70
CA SER A 169 -8.22 17.47 -28.38
C SER A 169 -8.50 18.10 -27.01
N LEU A 170 -7.47 18.56 -26.29
CA LEU A 170 -7.56 19.03 -24.90
C LEU A 170 -8.60 20.13 -24.71
N GLU A 171 -8.53 21.19 -25.51
CA GLU A 171 -9.42 22.35 -25.36
C GLU A 171 -10.90 21.95 -25.51
N PHE A 172 -11.20 21.08 -26.48
CA PHE A 172 -12.54 20.56 -26.66
C PHE A 172 -12.99 19.71 -25.47
N LYS A 173 -12.14 18.81 -24.97
CA LYS A 173 -12.42 17.96 -23.80
C LYS A 173 -12.71 18.79 -22.54
N LEU A 174 -11.97 19.88 -22.33
CA LEU A 174 -12.20 20.82 -21.23
C LEU A 174 -13.55 21.54 -21.38
N HIS A 175 -13.87 22.08 -22.56
CA HIS A 175 -15.17 22.71 -22.81
C HIS A 175 -16.33 21.72 -22.68
N ARG A 176 -16.12 20.45 -23.07
CA ARG A 176 -17.09 19.37 -22.89
C ARG A 176 -17.39 19.13 -21.40
N LEU A 177 -16.38 19.05 -20.53
CA LEU A 177 -16.62 18.91 -19.09
C LEU A 177 -17.35 20.12 -18.50
N GLN A 178 -16.96 21.34 -18.90
CA GLN A 178 -17.63 22.55 -18.42
C GLN A 178 -19.11 22.59 -18.87
N PHE A 179 -19.40 22.16 -20.10
CA PHE A 179 -20.78 22.00 -20.57
C PHE A 179 -21.55 20.98 -19.72
N ILE A 180 -20.95 19.83 -19.41
CA ILE A 180 -21.55 18.80 -18.57
C ILE A 180 -21.84 19.34 -17.16
N ASP A 181 -20.94 20.15 -16.58
CA ASP A 181 -21.17 20.80 -15.28
C ASP A 181 -22.44 21.66 -15.28
N HIS A 182 -22.66 22.46 -16.33
CA HIS A 182 -23.89 23.23 -16.48
C HIS A 182 -25.13 22.32 -16.61
N ILE A 183 -25.06 21.24 -17.38
CA ILE A 183 -26.16 20.28 -17.57
C ILE A 183 -26.49 19.52 -16.27
N GLN A 184 -25.50 19.19 -15.45
CA GLN A 184 -25.69 18.46 -14.19
C GLN A 184 -26.51 19.26 -13.16
N ARG A 185 -26.65 20.58 -13.33
CA ARG A 185 -27.54 21.44 -12.55
C ARG A 185 -29.03 21.26 -12.92
N GLY A 186 -29.34 20.37 -13.86
CA GLY A 186 -30.71 20.07 -14.28
C GLY A 186 -31.33 21.20 -15.11
N PRO A 187 -32.68 21.32 -15.13
CA PRO A 187 -33.37 22.34 -15.91
C PRO A 187 -32.93 23.78 -15.63
N ALA A 188 -32.43 24.07 -14.42
CA ALA A 188 -31.91 25.39 -14.06
C ALA A 188 -30.64 25.77 -14.85
N GLY A 189 -29.79 24.79 -15.18
CA GLY A 189 -28.54 25.01 -15.92
C GLY A 189 -28.71 25.00 -17.45
N GLN A 190 -29.91 24.70 -17.97
CA GLN A 190 -30.16 24.58 -19.41
C GLN A 190 -29.80 25.85 -20.18
N GLY A 191 -30.19 27.02 -19.67
CA GLY A 191 -29.91 28.30 -20.33
C GLY A 191 -28.41 28.59 -20.42
N GLU A 192 -27.68 28.36 -19.33
CA GLU A 192 -26.23 28.52 -19.27
C GLU A 192 -25.52 27.56 -20.23
N ALA A 193 -25.91 26.27 -20.22
CA ALA A 193 -25.32 25.27 -21.11
C ALA A 193 -25.51 25.61 -22.59
N ILE A 194 -26.70 26.09 -22.99
CA ILE A 194 -26.97 26.52 -24.36
C ILE A 194 -26.11 27.73 -24.74
N ASN A 195 -26.01 28.72 -23.84
CA ASN A 195 -25.19 29.89 -24.08
C ASN A 195 -23.71 29.51 -24.21
N TYR A 196 -23.23 28.68 -23.30
CA TYR A 196 -21.86 28.16 -23.31
C TYR A 196 -21.53 27.42 -24.60
N ALA A 197 -22.42 26.52 -25.05
CA ALA A 197 -22.26 25.79 -26.31
C ALA A 197 -22.17 26.73 -27.52
N ARG A 198 -23.01 27.77 -27.57
CA ARG A 198 -22.99 28.76 -28.66
C ARG A 198 -21.68 29.55 -28.69
N THR A 199 -21.15 29.90 -27.52
CA THR A 199 -19.93 30.71 -27.44
C THR A 199 -18.68 29.87 -27.73
N HIS A 200 -18.59 28.65 -27.19
CA HIS A 200 -17.34 27.91 -27.15
C HIS A 200 -17.24 26.75 -28.14
N PHE A 201 -18.35 26.17 -28.62
CA PHE A 201 -18.25 25.03 -29.55
C PHE A 201 -18.15 25.42 -31.03
N GLN A 202 -18.56 26.64 -31.41
CA GLN A 202 -18.54 27.09 -32.80
C GLN A 202 -17.14 27.07 -33.42
N GLN A 203 -16.11 27.37 -32.62
CA GLN A 203 -14.72 27.40 -33.09
C GLN A 203 -14.20 26.04 -33.55
N PHE A 204 -14.70 24.93 -32.98
CA PHE A 204 -14.24 23.59 -33.33
C PHE A 204 -14.87 23.05 -34.61
N VAL A 205 -16.07 23.53 -34.97
CA VAL A 205 -16.79 23.12 -36.18
C VAL A 205 -16.10 23.64 -37.46
N ASN A 206 -15.36 24.74 -37.34
CA ASN A 206 -14.68 25.39 -38.46
C ASN A 206 -13.26 24.84 -38.73
N ARG A 207 -12.79 23.82 -37.99
CA ARG A 207 -11.49 23.19 -38.26
C ARG A 207 -11.52 22.43 -39.60
N HIS A 208 -10.39 22.34 -40.30
CA HIS A 208 -10.33 21.84 -41.68
C HIS A 208 -10.18 20.31 -41.83
N GLU A 209 -9.95 19.57 -40.73
CA GLU A 209 -9.73 18.12 -40.75
C GLU A 209 -11.05 17.33 -40.75
N LYS A 210 -11.36 16.68 -41.89
CA LYS A 210 -12.63 15.97 -42.10
C LYS A 210 -12.92 14.88 -41.07
N ASP A 211 -11.91 14.14 -40.64
CA ASP A 211 -12.09 13.03 -39.69
C ASP A 211 -12.36 13.55 -38.28
N PHE A 212 -11.65 14.59 -37.84
CA PHE A 212 -11.86 15.26 -36.56
C PHE A 212 -13.26 15.91 -36.47
N ILE A 213 -13.68 16.62 -37.54
CA ILE A 213 -15.00 17.24 -37.60
C ILE A 213 -16.12 16.21 -37.46
N THR A 214 -15.98 15.05 -38.11
CA THR A 214 -17.03 14.01 -38.07
C THR A 214 -17.22 13.47 -36.65
N VAL A 215 -16.13 13.19 -35.95
CA VAL A 215 -16.18 12.71 -34.55
C VAL A 215 -16.75 13.80 -33.63
N LEU A 216 -16.30 15.05 -33.79
CA LEU A 216 -16.75 16.18 -32.97
C LEU A 216 -18.24 16.49 -33.14
N VAL A 217 -18.77 16.39 -34.36
CA VAL A 217 -20.20 16.61 -34.62
C VAL A 217 -21.06 15.55 -33.93
N VAL A 218 -20.64 14.27 -33.94
CA VAL A 218 -21.36 13.19 -33.26
C VAL A 218 -21.34 13.40 -31.75
N GLU A 219 -20.21 13.81 -31.18
CA GLU A 219 -20.12 14.15 -29.76
C GLU A 219 -21.02 15.33 -29.42
N LEU A 220 -20.99 16.42 -30.21
CA LEU A 220 -21.84 17.58 -29.98
C LEU A 220 -23.34 17.25 -30.08
N GLN A 221 -23.74 16.41 -31.04
CA GLN A 221 -25.12 15.91 -31.13
C GLN A 221 -25.52 15.14 -29.87
N SER A 222 -24.62 14.33 -29.32
CA SER A 222 -24.86 13.61 -28.07
C SER A 222 -24.98 14.58 -26.89
N LEU A 223 -24.14 15.63 -26.84
CA LEU A 223 -24.26 16.70 -25.85
C LEU A 223 -25.61 17.42 -25.92
N MET A 224 -26.09 17.72 -27.13
CA MET A 224 -27.40 18.35 -27.34
C MET A 224 -28.56 17.40 -27.00
N GLY A 225 -28.40 16.10 -27.24
CA GLY A 225 -29.41 15.09 -26.90
C GLY A 225 -29.67 14.98 -25.39
N MET A 226 -28.69 15.32 -24.55
CA MET A 226 -28.85 15.30 -23.08
C MET A 226 -29.97 16.22 -22.58
N PHE A 227 -30.28 17.31 -23.29
CA PHE A 227 -31.36 18.22 -22.91
C PHE A 227 -32.72 17.52 -22.73
N LEU A 228 -32.98 16.46 -23.51
CA LEU A 228 -34.23 15.70 -23.44
C LEU A 228 -34.43 15.01 -22.09
N TYR A 229 -33.34 14.70 -21.39
CA TYR A 229 -33.35 13.92 -20.15
C TYR A 229 -33.15 14.77 -18.90
N LEU A 230 -32.96 16.10 -19.03
CA LEU A 230 -32.79 17.01 -17.90
C LEU A 230 -33.90 16.90 -16.83
N PRO A 231 -35.20 16.78 -17.18
CA PRO A 231 -36.26 16.69 -16.17
C PRO A 231 -36.19 15.43 -15.30
N HIS A 232 -35.55 14.36 -15.79
CA HIS A 232 -35.46 13.06 -15.14
C HIS A 232 -34.05 12.75 -14.62
N GLY A 233 -33.09 13.65 -14.85
CA GLY A 233 -31.69 13.45 -14.52
C GLY A 233 -30.90 12.75 -15.63
N ILE A 234 -29.70 13.25 -15.89
CA ILE A 234 -28.83 12.71 -16.96
C ILE A 234 -28.19 11.38 -16.57
N SER A 235 -27.95 11.14 -15.27
CA SER A 235 -27.35 9.90 -14.78
C SER A 235 -28.19 8.65 -15.09
N SER A 236 -29.51 8.81 -15.26
CA SER A 236 -30.43 7.74 -15.67
C SER A 236 -30.69 7.69 -17.18
N SER A 237 -30.01 8.52 -17.97
CA SER A 237 -30.20 8.60 -19.42
C SER A 237 -29.25 7.67 -20.19
N PRO A 238 -29.49 7.46 -21.49
CA PRO A 238 -28.53 6.78 -22.39
C PRO A 238 -27.14 7.46 -22.45
N TYR A 239 -27.04 8.71 -22.00
CA TYR A 239 -25.81 9.52 -21.98
C TYR A 239 -25.03 9.41 -20.66
N SER A 240 -25.43 8.53 -19.74
CA SER A 240 -24.76 8.34 -18.44
C SER A 240 -23.25 8.10 -18.54
N HIS A 241 -22.79 7.40 -19.59
CA HIS A 241 -21.38 7.17 -19.89
C HIS A 241 -20.58 8.47 -20.12
N LEU A 242 -21.22 9.56 -20.55
CA LEU A 242 -20.57 10.87 -20.71
C LEU A 242 -20.26 11.54 -19.36
N LEU A 243 -20.84 11.05 -18.26
CA LEU A 243 -20.63 11.54 -16.89
C LEU A 243 -19.58 10.71 -16.12
N ASP A 244 -18.91 9.76 -16.78
CA ASP A 244 -17.94 8.89 -16.12
C ASP A 244 -16.82 9.73 -15.46
N PRO A 245 -16.56 9.55 -14.15
CA PRO A 245 -15.45 10.20 -13.47
C PRO A 245 -14.09 9.99 -14.14
N ASN A 246 -13.90 8.88 -14.87
CA ASN A 246 -12.66 8.58 -15.62
C ASN A 246 -12.32 9.65 -16.67
N MET A 247 -13.30 10.43 -17.14
CA MET A 247 -13.06 11.57 -18.04
C MET A 247 -12.10 12.62 -17.43
N TRP A 248 -12.10 12.76 -16.10
CA TRP A 248 -11.18 13.67 -15.40
C TRP A 248 -9.75 13.14 -15.38
N VAL A 249 -9.57 11.83 -15.24
CA VAL A 249 -8.25 11.18 -15.32
C VAL A 249 -7.70 11.33 -16.74
N GLU A 250 -8.54 11.07 -17.74
CA GLU A 250 -8.16 11.25 -19.15
C GLU A 250 -7.75 12.71 -19.44
N ILE A 251 -8.48 13.70 -18.93
CA ILE A 251 -8.11 15.11 -19.10
C ILE A 251 -6.83 15.46 -18.38
N TYR A 252 -6.59 14.91 -17.19
CA TYR A 252 -5.34 15.09 -16.47
C TYR A 252 -4.14 14.57 -17.28
N ASP A 253 -4.28 13.36 -17.85
CA ASP A 253 -3.23 12.74 -18.65
C ASP A 253 -3.00 13.49 -19.97
N VAL A 254 -4.08 13.87 -20.66
CA VAL A 254 -4.01 14.65 -21.90
C VAL A 254 -3.36 16.01 -21.64
N PHE A 255 -3.77 16.71 -20.58
CA PHE A 255 -3.18 18.00 -20.21
C PHE A 255 -1.68 17.85 -19.93
N THR A 256 -1.30 16.88 -19.09
CA THR A 256 0.10 16.63 -18.73
C THR A 256 0.93 16.34 -19.97
N ARG A 257 0.44 15.48 -20.86
CA ARG A 257 1.17 15.11 -22.07
C ARG A 257 1.35 16.29 -23.02
N ASP A 258 0.28 17.03 -23.27
CA ASP A 258 0.30 18.13 -24.23
C ASP A 258 1.13 19.31 -23.68
N ALA A 259 1.01 19.62 -22.38
CA ALA A 259 1.82 20.64 -21.73
C ALA A 259 3.32 20.31 -21.72
N CYS A 260 3.68 19.08 -21.36
CA CYS A 260 5.06 18.62 -21.43
C CYS A 260 5.61 18.65 -22.87
N SER A 261 4.80 18.27 -23.87
CA SER A 261 5.19 18.36 -25.28
C SER A 261 5.44 19.80 -25.72
N LEU A 262 4.63 20.78 -25.28
CA LEU A 262 4.86 22.20 -25.54
C LEU A 262 6.13 22.74 -24.89
N LEU A 263 6.53 22.19 -23.74
CA LEU A 263 7.80 22.50 -23.08
C LEU A 263 9.01 21.78 -23.71
N GLY A 264 8.80 20.98 -24.77
CA GLY A 264 9.86 20.22 -25.42
C GLY A 264 10.37 19.04 -24.59
N LEU A 265 9.59 18.58 -23.61
CA LEU A 265 9.90 17.42 -22.79
C LEU A 265 9.28 16.15 -23.39
N SER A 266 10.05 15.05 -23.37
CA SER A 266 9.49 13.72 -23.62
C SER A 266 8.64 13.30 -22.42
N VAL A 267 7.36 13.04 -22.65
CA VAL A 267 6.42 12.51 -21.65
C VAL A 267 6.62 11.01 -21.47
N ASP A 268 7.08 10.34 -22.53
CA ASP A 268 7.42 8.93 -22.50
C ASP A 268 8.78 8.73 -21.86
N SER A 269 8.84 7.80 -20.91
CA SER A 269 10.08 7.40 -20.27
C SER A 269 11.04 6.83 -21.32
N PRO A 270 12.32 7.25 -21.37
CA PRO A 270 13.31 6.61 -22.24
C PRO A 270 13.57 5.13 -21.89
N LEU A 271 12.93 4.61 -20.82
CA LEU A 271 12.99 3.23 -20.37
C LEU A 271 11.74 2.41 -20.73
N SER A 272 10.72 2.98 -21.38
CA SER A 272 9.59 2.18 -21.87
C SER A 272 9.96 1.52 -23.21
N VAL A 273 10.55 0.33 -23.11
CA VAL A 273 10.61 -0.67 -24.19
C VAL A 273 9.56 -1.74 -23.92
#